data_AF-A0A9P0LYI4-F1
#
_entry.id   AF-A0A9P0LYI4-F1
#
_cell.length_a   1.000
_cell.length_b   1.000
_cell.length_c   1.000
_cell.angle_alpha   90.00
_cell.angle_beta   90.00
_cell.angle_gamma   90.00
#
_symmetry.space_group_name_H-M   'P 1'
#
loop_
_entity.id
_entity.type
_entity.pdbx_description
1 polymer ?
#
loop_
_entity_poly.entity_id
_entity_poly.type
_entity_poly.pdbx_seq_one_letter_code
_entity_poly.pdbx_strand_id
1 'polypeptide(L)'
;MGNAPRQKWQWVLHHHQVIMVLLVLLAGATSQECGRSFRRSRQPRSGVVGRIIHGRQSSRGAWPWQVSLQLLHPQFGFLGHWCGGVMISPEWLLTAAHCISNDLFKLPLAELWTAVLGDWDRDVEEYSEQRIPVEKVILHERFHNFQHDIALMKLSRPVKVAAADSRVRAVCLPSKRLTHNQTEAYISRSA
;
A
#
# COMPACT_ATOMS: atom_id res chain seq x y z
N MET A 1 18.44 70.85 15.75
CA MET A 1 18.07 69.52 16.28
C MET A 1 16.93 69.02 15.40
N GLY A 2 17.13 68.26 14.32
CA GLY A 2 17.86 67.00 14.19
C GLY A 2 16.81 65.90 13.98
N ASN A 3 16.65 65.41 12.74
CA ASN A 3 16.38 63.99 12.43
C ASN A 3 16.29 63.73 10.90
N ALA A 4 17.40 63.17 10.41
CA ALA A 4 17.62 61.95 9.62
C ALA A 4 16.46 61.22 8.89
N PRO A 5 16.78 60.41 7.84
CA PRO A 5 15.96 60.22 6.65
C PRO A 5 15.04 59.00 6.68
N ARG A 6 13.98 59.05 5.86
CA ARG A 6 13.05 57.93 5.60
C ARG A 6 13.71 56.82 4.78
N GLN A 7 13.98 55.72 5.48
CA GLN A 7 14.07 54.31 5.07
C GLN A 7 13.69 53.99 3.60
N LYS A 8 14.68 53.61 2.78
CA LYS A 8 14.53 52.89 1.50
C LYS A 8 15.02 51.44 1.69
N TRP A 9 14.20 50.55 2.25
CA TRP A 9 14.55 49.11 2.32
C TRP A 9 13.35 48.14 2.19
N GLN A 10 12.20 48.60 1.70
CA GLN A 10 10.96 47.81 1.78
C GLN A 10 10.59 46.99 0.52
N TRP A 11 11.46 46.91 -0.50
CA TRP A 11 11.11 46.25 -1.76
C TRP A 11 11.86 44.95 -2.07
N VAL A 12 12.85 44.52 -1.27
CA VAL A 12 13.67 43.33 -1.59
C VAL A 12 13.13 42.04 -0.97
N LEU A 13 12.32 42.11 0.09
CA LEU A 13 11.91 40.91 0.86
C LEU A 13 10.59 40.25 0.38
N HIS A 14 9.86 40.85 -0.56
CA HIS A 14 8.60 40.27 -1.06
C HIS A 14 8.77 39.31 -2.25
N HIS A 15 9.90 39.35 -2.98
CA HIS A 15 10.11 38.48 -4.13
C HIS A 15 10.43 37.02 -3.75
N HIS A 16 11.17 36.79 -2.67
CA HIS A 16 11.54 35.43 -2.27
C HIS A 16 10.36 34.61 -1.73
N GLN A 17 9.41 35.24 -1.02
CA GLN A 17 8.25 34.52 -0.50
C GLN A 17 7.23 34.18 -1.60
N VAL A 18 7.08 35.04 -2.60
CA VAL A 18 6.19 34.79 -3.75
C VAL A 18 6.72 33.67 -4.64
N ILE A 19 8.04 33.60 -4.87
CA ILE A 19 8.67 32.50 -5.63
C ILE A 19 8.51 31.16 -4.92
N MET A 20 8.65 31.11 -3.59
CA MET A 20 8.42 29.88 -2.80
C MET A 20 6.96 29.41 -2.89
N VAL A 21 5.99 30.32 -2.83
CA VAL A 21 4.56 29.98 -2.98
C VAL A 21 4.23 29.50 -4.39
N LEU A 22 4.82 30.10 -5.44
CA LEU A 22 4.69 29.64 -6.83
C LEU A 22 5.35 28.26 -7.06
N LEU A 23 6.49 27.97 -6.43
CA LEU A 23 7.11 26.64 -6.47
C LEU A 23 6.27 25.58 -5.74
N VAL A 24 5.61 25.94 -4.64
CA VAL A 24 4.69 25.05 -3.92
C VAL A 24 3.41 24.80 -4.72
N LEU A 25 2.95 25.77 -5.52
CA LEU A 25 1.80 25.61 -6.43
C LEU A 25 2.16 24.87 -7.74
N LEU A 26 3.41 24.93 -8.19
CA LEU A 26 3.94 24.17 -9.33
C LEU A 26 4.39 22.75 -8.95
N ALA A 27 4.65 22.48 -7.67
CA ALA A 27 4.68 21.13 -7.12
C ALA A 27 3.24 20.61 -7.05
N GLY A 28 2.65 20.45 -8.24
CA GLY A 28 1.31 19.92 -8.42
C GLY A 28 1.14 18.67 -7.56
N ALA A 29 0.04 18.61 -6.83
CA ALA A 29 -0.42 17.39 -6.19
C ALA A 29 -0.36 16.28 -7.24
N THR A 30 0.65 15.42 -7.14
CA THR A 30 0.76 14.27 -8.03
C THR A 30 -0.44 13.41 -7.71
N SER A 31 -1.42 13.36 -8.60
CA SER A 31 -2.52 12.41 -8.48
C SER A 31 -1.89 11.03 -8.47
N GLN A 32 -1.89 10.36 -7.32
CA GLN A 32 -1.28 9.05 -7.21
C GLN A 32 -2.07 8.06 -8.07
N GLU A 33 -1.53 7.70 -9.23
CA GLU A 33 -2.17 6.78 -10.16
C GLU A 33 -2.34 5.39 -9.50
N CYS A 34 -3.57 5.03 -9.16
CA CYS A 34 -3.93 3.71 -8.62
C CYS A 34 -4.36 2.74 -9.72
N GLY A 35 -4.43 1.44 -9.40
CA GLY A 35 -5.07 0.42 -10.24
C GLY A 35 -4.34 0.09 -11.56
N ARG A 36 -3.09 0.56 -11.73
CA ARG A 36 -2.28 0.25 -12.91
C ARG A 36 -1.25 -0.84 -12.59
N SER A 37 -1.25 -1.91 -13.38
CA SER A 37 -0.23 -2.96 -13.30
C SER A 37 1.12 -2.48 -13.84
N PHE A 38 2.20 -3.18 -13.49
CA PHE A 38 3.47 -3.08 -14.21
C PHE A 38 3.24 -3.48 -15.68
N ARG A 39 3.82 -2.70 -16.60
CA ARG A 39 3.66 -2.73 -18.09
C ARG A 39 2.91 -3.94 -18.63
N ARG A 40 1.65 -3.75 -19.08
CA ARG A 40 0.77 -4.74 -19.79
C ARG A 40 1.21 -6.19 -19.59
N SER A 41 1.26 -6.61 -18.33
CA SER A 41 1.62 -7.97 -17.98
C SER A 41 0.50 -8.87 -18.46
N ARG A 42 0.61 -9.37 -19.70
CA ARG A 42 -0.32 -10.36 -20.26
C ARG A 42 -0.22 -11.57 -19.35
N GLN A 43 -1.22 -11.74 -18.49
CA GLN A 43 -1.27 -12.94 -17.65
C GLN A 43 -1.33 -14.14 -18.59
N PRO A 44 -0.46 -15.12 -18.38
CA PRO A 44 -0.29 -16.13 -19.40
C PRO A 44 -1.50 -17.08 -19.38
N ARG A 45 -2.08 -17.36 -20.56
CA ARG A 45 -3.36 -18.08 -20.71
C ARG A 45 -3.25 -19.54 -20.24
N SER A 46 -4.34 -20.04 -19.66
CA SER A 46 -4.46 -21.34 -18.97
C SER A 46 -3.56 -22.45 -19.54
N GLY A 47 -2.70 -22.96 -18.68
CA GLY A 47 -1.73 -24.01 -18.96
C GLY A 47 -0.74 -24.05 -17.81
N VAL A 48 -0.82 -25.10 -16.99
CA VAL A 48 -0.06 -25.40 -15.76
C VAL A 48 -0.74 -24.96 -14.44
N VAL A 49 -0.81 -25.93 -13.53
CA VAL A 49 -1.55 -25.95 -12.25
C VAL A 49 -0.71 -25.30 -11.15
N GLY A 50 -1.19 -24.19 -10.57
CA GLY A 50 -0.72 -23.61 -9.31
C GLY A 50 -1.65 -23.94 -8.14
N ARG A 51 -1.27 -23.52 -6.92
CA ARG A 51 -1.99 -23.83 -5.65
C ARG A 51 -3.19 -22.89 -5.38
N ILE A 52 -3.53 -21.96 -6.28
CA ILE A 52 -4.93 -21.52 -6.46
C ILE A 52 -5.57 -22.61 -7.32
N ILE A 53 -6.72 -23.17 -6.95
CA ILE A 53 -7.35 -24.23 -7.75
C ILE A 53 -7.58 -23.69 -9.17
N HIS A 54 -6.82 -24.21 -10.16
CA HIS A 54 -6.74 -23.72 -11.55
C HIS A 54 -6.07 -22.33 -11.78
N GLY A 55 -5.33 -21.79 -10.82
CA GLY A 55 -4.54 -20.57 -11.01
C GLY A 55 -3.16 -20.82 -11.58
N ARG A 56 -2.51 -19.75 -12.06
CA ARG A 56 -1.17 -19.78 -12.67
C ARG A 56 -0.26 -18.76 -12.01
N GLN A 57 1.04 -19.02 -12.01
CA GLN A 57 2.04 -18.04 -11.57
C GLN A 57 1.87 -16.74 -12.37
N SER A 58 1.66 -15.64 -11.64
CA SER A 58 1.53 -14.32 -12.25
C SER A 58 2.89 -13.86 -12.76
N SER A 59 2.93 -13.08 -13.85
CA SER A 59 4.18 -12.43 -14.25
C SER A 59 4.60 -11.39 -13.19
N ARG A 60 5.91 -11.16 -13.05
CA ARG A 60 6.47 -10.17 -12.12
C ARG A 60 5.79 -8.80 -12.27
N GLY A 61 5.35 -8.22 -11.17
CA GLY A 61 4.70 -6.90 -11.13
C GLY A 61 3.27 -6.85 -11.70
N ALA A 62 2.65 -7.99 -12.03
CA ALA A 62 1.26 -8.03 -12.47
C ALA A 62 0.29 -7.40 -11.46
N TRP A 63 0.57 -7.62 -10.17
CA TRP A 63 -0.25 -7.17 -9.04
C TRP A 63 0.57 -6.28 -8.11
N PRO A 64 0.90 -5.04 -8.51
CA PRO A 64 1.82 -4.18 -7.76
C PRO A 64 1.24 -3.69 -6.42
N TRP A 65 -0.04 -3.92 -6.17
CA TRP A 65 -0.70 -3.66 -4.89
C TRP A 65 -0.70 -4.87 -3.97
N GLN A 66 -0.26 -6.05 -4.41
CA GLN A 66 -0.21 -7.26 -3.59
C GLN A 66 0.73 -7.05 -2.40
N VAL A 67 0.25 -7.39 -1.21
CA VAL A 67 1.03 -7.34 0.02
C VAL A 67 1.04 -8.70 0.69
N SER A 68 2.21 -9.13 1.12
CA SER A 68 2.42 -10.24 2.03
C SER A 68 2.47 -9.68 3.45
N LEU A 69 1.47 -9.99 4.27
CA LEU A 69 1.46 -9.63 5.68
C LEU A 69 2.16 -10.74 6.46
N GLN A 70 3.31 -10.41 7.02
CA GLN A 70 4.10 -11.30 7.84
C GLN A 70 3.83 -11.04 9.31
N LEU A 71 3.65 -12.11 10.08
CA LEU A 71 3.39 -12.08 11.51
C LEU A 71 4.55 -12.75 12.25
N LEU A 72 5.10 -12.08 13.24
CA LEU A 72 5.96 -12.69 14.25
C LEU A 72 5.08 -13.43 15.24
N HIS A 73 4.99 -14.76 15.10
CA HIS A 73 4.05 -15.53 15.92
C HIS A 73 4.53 -15.61 17.38
N PRO A 74 3.76 -15.11 18.37
CA PRO A 74 4.23 -15.03 19.76
C PRO A 74 4.64 -16.37 20.38
N GLN A 75 4.01 -17.46 19.91
CA GLN A 75 4.27 -18.81 20.43
C GLN A 75 5.41 -19.54 19.71
N PHE A 76 5.63 -19.25 18.42
CA PHE A 76 6.61 -19.99 17.62
C PHE A 76 7.89 -19.18 17.37
N GLY A 77 7.87 -17.86 17.63
CA GLY A 77 9.05 -16.99 17.56
C GLY A 77 9.59 -16.73 16.15
N PHE A 78 8.90 -17.17 15.09
CA PHE A 78 9.32 -16.90 13.71
C PHE A 78 8.39 -15.89 13.02
N LEU A 79 9.00 -15.03 12.19
CA LEU A 79 8.30 -14.12 11.30
C LEU A 79 8.00 -14.87 9.98
N GLY A 80 6.74 -14.96 9.60
CA GLY A 80 6.34 -15.66 8.39
C GLY A 80 5.09 -15.08 7.76
N HIS A 81 4.87 -15.37 6.47
CA HIS A 81 3.64 -14.98 5.78
C HIS A 81 2.42 -15.57 6.50
N TRP A 82 1.48 -14.69 6.83
CA TRP A 82 0.27 -15.03 7.55
C TRP A 82 -0.98 -14.83 6.68
N CYS A 83 -1.06 -13.66 6.05
CA CYS A 83 -2.20 -13.26 5.23
C CYS A 83 -1.79 -12.40 4.03
N GLY A 84 -2.72 -12.26 3.08
CA GLY A 84 -2.64 -11.25 2.03
C GLY A 84 -3.15 -9.89 2.48
N GLY A 85 -2.74 -8.85 1.79
CA GLY A 85 -3.33 -7.52 1.85
C GLY A 85 -3.21 -6.80 0.52
N VAL A 86 -3.82 -5.62 0.42
CA VAL A 86 -3.68 -4.73 -0.72
C VAL A 86 -3.27 -3.33 -0.28
N MET A 87 -2.32 -2.72 -0.99
CA MET A 87 -1.97 -1.32 -0.77
C MET A 87 -3.02 -0.41 -1.38
N ILE A 88 -3.62 0.48 -0.58
CA ILE A 88 -4.64 1.44 -1.02
C ILE A 88 -4.09 2.88 -1.07
N SER A 89 -3.01 3.15 -0.34
CA SER A 89 -2.20 4.38 -0.44
C SER A 89 -0.78 4.09 0.08
N PRO A 90 0.20 5.01 -0.05
CA PRO A 90 1.58 4.75 0.37
C PRO A 90 1.75 4.31 1.83
N GLU A 91 0.83 4.67 2.71
CA GLU A 91 0.91 4.36 4.15
C GLU A 91 -0.21 3.45 4.63
N TRP A 92 -1.17 3.09 3.78
CA TRP A 92 -2.36 2.35 4.18
C TRP A 92 -2.55 1.07 3.38
N LEU A 93 -2.78 0.00 4.12
CA LEU A 93 -3.12 -1.31 3.61
C LEU A 93 -4.54 -1.68 4.02
N LEU A 94 -5.18 -2.46 3.16
CA LEU A 94 -6.45 -3.12 3.42
C LEU A 94 -6.24 -4.63 3.51
N THR A 95 -6.86 -5.28 4.49
CA THR A 95 -6.86 -6.74 4.65
C THR A 95 -8.17 -7.20 5.30
N ALA A 96 -8.29 -8.51 5.52
CA ALA A 96 -9.42 -9.09 6.24
C ALA A 96 -9.21 -8.96 7.76
N ALA A 97 -10.29 -8.73 8.50
CA ALA A 97 -10.24 -8.66 9.95
C ALA A 97 -9.95 -10.04 10.58
N HIS A 98 -10.42 -11.12 9.97
CA HIS A 98 -10.18 -12.49 10.46
C HIS A 98 -8.70 -12.88 10.46
N CYS A 99 -7.87 -12.21 9.65
CA CYS A 99 -6.42 -12.39 9.66
C CYS A 99 -5.78 -11.93 10.97
N ILE A 100 -6.41 -10.96 11.65
CA ILE A 100 -5.89 -10.33 12.87
C ILE A 100 -6.63 -10.87 14.11
N SER A 101 -7.93 -11.12 14.00
CA SER A 101 -8.77 -11.58 15.11
C SER A 101 -9.80 -12.57 14.62
N ASN A 102 -9.81 -13.78 15.19
CA ASN A 102 -10.86 -14.78 15.00
C ASN A 102 -11.01 -15.63 16.28
N ASP A 103 -11.81 -16.69 16.21
CA ASP A 103 -12.12 -17.53 17.38
C ASP A 103 -10.89 -18.29 17.93
N LEU A 104 -9.84 -18.46 17.13
CA LEU A 104 -8.62 -19.18 17.51
C LEU A 104 -7.54 -18.24 18.06
N PHE A 105 -7.48 -16.99 17.60
CA PHE A 105 -6.45 -16.04 18.02
C PHE A 105 -6.86 -14.58 17.86
N LYS A 106 -6.24 -13.70 18.65
CA LYS A 106 -6.41 -12.24 18.57
C LYS A 106 -5.06 -11.55 18.69
N LEU A 107 -4.54 -11.04 17.57
CA LEU A 107 -3.20 -10.46 17.45
C LEU A 107 -3.23 -9.04 16.86
N PRO A 108 -3.90 -8.06 17.52
CA PRO A 108 -3.99 -6.67 17.04
C PRO A 108 -2.73 -5.84 17.31
N LEU A 109 -1.68 -6.42 17.92
CA LEU A 109 -0.44 -5.74 18.27
C LEU A 109 0.36 -5.44 17.00
N ALA A 110 0.45 -4.15 16.64
CA ALA A 110 1.06 -3.69 15.39
C ALA A 110 2.54 -4.12 15.26
N GLU A 111 3.26 -4.19 16.38
CA GLU A 111 4.67 -4.52 16.48
C GLU A 111 5.00 -5.95 15.99
N LEU A 112 4.00 -6.82 15.95
CA LEU A 112 4.14 -8.20 15.44
C LEU A 112 4.02 -8.28 13.92
N TRP A 113 3.59 -7.22 13.24
CA TRP A 113 3.26 -7.24 11.83
C TRP A 113 4.29 -6.50 10.97
N THR A 114 4.70 -7.15 9.89
CA THR A 114 5.52 -6.55 8.84
C THR A 114 4.83 -6.73 7.50
N ALA A 115 4.64 -5.63 6.76
CA ALA A 115 4.17 -5.68 5.39
C ALA A 115 5.35 -5.84 4.43
N VAL A 116 5.23 -6.77 3.48
CA VAL A 116 6.20 -6.97 2.40
C VAL A 116 5.53 -6.69 1.06
N LEU A 117 6.05 -5.68 0.35
CA LEU A 117 5.52 -5.20 -0.92
C LEU A 117 6.53 -5.36 -2.04
N GLY A 118 6.05 -5.57 -3.27
CA GLY A 118 6.90 -5.71 -4.46
C GLY A 118 7.54 -7.09 -4.65
N ASP A 119 7.19 -8.01 -3.74
CA ASP A 119 7.58 -9.42 -3.74
C ASP A 119 6.87 -10.19 -4.87
N TRP A 120 7.58 -11.12 -5.50
CA TRP A 120 7.07 -12.01 -6.54
C TRP A 120 7.25 -13.49 -6.22
N ASP A 121 8.33 -13.85 -5.52
CA ASP A 121 8.67 -15.22 -5.14
C ASP A 121 9.09 -15.24 -3.66
N ARG A 122 8.21 -15.72 -2.78
CA ARG A 122 8.45 -15.66 -1.33
C ARG A 122 9.59 -16.54 -0.84
N ASP A 123 10.06 -17.47 -1.68
CA ASP A 123 11.15 -18.38 -1.34
C ASP A 123 12.52 -17.76 -1.67
N VAL A 124 12.54 -16.58 -2.32
CA VAL A 124 13.77 -15.90 -2.75
C VAL A 124 13.76 -14.46 -2.25
N GLU A 125 14.82 -14.01 -1.59
CA GLU A 125 14.99 -12.57 -1.31
C GLU A 125 15.51 -11.88 -2.58
N GLU A 126 14.68 -11.06 -3.21
CA GLU A 126 14.99 -10.41 -4.48
C GLU A 126 15.61 -9.01 -4.30
N TYR A 127 15.87 -8.61 -3.03
CA TYR A 127 16.39 -7.32 -2.55
C TYR A 127 15.66 -6.08 -3.08
N SER A 128 14.49 -6.28 -3.67
CA SER A 128 13.68 -5.25 -4.31
C SER A 128 12.37 -5.00 -3.57
N GLU A 129 12.10 -5.85 -2.59
CA GLU A 129 10.96 -5.85 -1.70
C GLU A 129 11.10 -4.71 -0.70
N GLN A 130 9.96 -4.10 -0.38
CA GLN A 130 9.87 -3.15 0.71
C GLN A 130 9.24 -3.84 1.90
N ARG A 131 10.08 -4.16 2.89
CA ARG A 131 9.68 -4.67 4.20
C ARG A 131 9.46 -3.46 5.12
N ILE A 132 8.23 -3.27 5.58
CA ILE A 132 7.83 -2.10 6.38
C ILE A 132 7.03 -2.57 7.60
N PRO A 133 7.47 -2.25 8.84
CA PRO A 133 6.70 -2.52 10.05
C PRO A 133 5.35 -1.78 10.05
N VAL A 134 4.34 -2.40 10.64
CA VAL A 134 3.03 -1.79 10.86
C VAL A 134 3.08 -0.91 12.11
N GLU A 135 2.54 0.31 12.01
CA GLU A 135 2.40 1.27 13.12
C GLU A 135 1.06 1.10 13.84
N LYS A 136 -0.01 0.80 13.09
CA LYS A 136 -1.36 0.73 13.64
C LYS A 136 -2.21 -0.29 12.92
N VAL A 137 -2.99 -1.05 13.68
CA VAL A 137 -4.02 -1.96 13.19
C VAL A 137 -5.39 -1.44 13.59
N ILE A 138 -6.33 -1.38 12.64
CA ILE A 138 -7.70 -0.91 12.85
C ILE A 138 -8.65 -1.97 12.31
N LEU A 139 -9.30 -2.69 13.22
CA LEU A 139 -10.40 -3.58 12.87
C LEU A 139 -11.67 -2.77 12.64
N HIS A 140 -12.51 -3.21 11.71
CA HIS A 140 -13.84 -2.63 11.59
C HIS A 140 -14.62 -2.83 12.90
N GLU A 141 -15.23 -1.76 13.42
CA GLU A 141 -15.86 -1.74 14.75
C GLU A 141 -17.00 -2.76 14.91
N ARG A 142 -17.64 -3.12 13.80
CA ARG A 142 -18.73 -4.13 13.75
C ARG A 142 -18.27 -5.51 13.28
N PHE A 143 -16.96 -5.79 13.29
CA PHE A 143 -16.46 -7.10 12.92
C PHE A 143 -16.88 -8.16 13.96
N HIS A 144 -17.62 -9.16 13.51
CA HIS A 144 -18.08 -10.28 14.34
C HIS A 144 -18.47 -11.46 13.45
N ASN A 145 -18.02 -12.68 13.78
CA ASN A 145 -18.33 -13.91 13.02
C ASN A 145 -18.20 -13.75 11.49
N PHE A 146 -17.07 -13.21 11.03
CA PHE A 146 -16.79 -12.92 9.61
C PHE A 146 -17.73 -11.90 8.94
N GLN A 147 -18.64 -11.27 9.68
CA GLN A 147 -19.36 -10.08 9.21
C GLN A 147 -18.48 -8.84 9.35
N HIS A 148 -18.53 -7.94 8.37
CA HIS A 148 -17.66 -6.77 8.28
C HIS A 148 -16.16 -7.15 8.36
N ASP A 149 -15.78 -8.20 7.63
CA ASP A 149 -14.44 -8.77 7.61
C ASP A 149 -13.43 -7.88 6.85
N ILE A 150 -13.14 -6.72 7.43
CA ILE A 150 -12.29 -5.69 6.85
C ILE A 150 -11.46 -5.03 7.96
N ALA A 151 -10.19 -4.81 7.68
CA ALA A 151 -9.26 -4.14 8.56
C ALA A 151 -8.31 -3.25 7.77
N LEU A 152 -7.88 -2.16 8.41
CA LEU A 152 -6.84 -1.28 7.92
C LEU A 152 -5.56 -1.46 8.71
N MET A 153 -4.43 -1.39 8.03
CA MET A 153 -3.11 -1.33 8.67
C MET A 153 -2.37 -0.10 8.17
N LYS A 154 -1.88 0.73 9.11
CA LYS A 154 -1.03 1.87 8.82
C LYS A 154 0.43 1.45 8.91
N LEU A 155 1.21 1.77 7.90
CA LEU A 155 2.64 1.51 7.86
C LEU A 155 3.42 2.56 8.66
N SER A 156 4.54 2.17 9.27
CA SER A 156 5.43 3.07 10.03
C SER A 156 6.13 4.14 9.19
N ARG A 157 6.14 3.98 7.87
CA ARG A 157 6.62 4.95 6.90
C ARG A 157 5.94 4.72 5.55
N PRO A 158 5.86 5.74 4.68
CA PRO A 158 5.35 5.56 3.33
C PRO A 158 6.21 4.58 2.53
N VAL A 159 5.51 3.78 1.74
CA VAL A 159 6.09 2.94 0.68
C VAL A 159 6.70 3.85 -0.36
N LYS A 160 7.94 3.54 -0.76
CA LYS A 160 8.60 4.21 -1.86
C LYS A 160 7.98 3.72 -3.16
N VAL A 161 6.97 4.42 -3.65
CA VAL A 161 6.44 4.21 -4.99
C VAL A 161 7.46 4.86 -5.93
N ALA A 162 8.31 4.04 -6.56
CA ALA A 162 9.19 4.54 -7.61
C ALA A 162 8.35 5.10 -8.77
N ALA A 163 8.96 5.80 -9.71
CA ALA A 163 8.29 6.41 -10.87
C ALA A 163 7.45 5.39 -11.70
N ALA A 164 6.94 5.81 -12.86
CA ALA A 164 5.95 5.10 -13.68
C ALA A 164 6.18 3.58 -14.00
N ASP A 165 7.28 2.97 -13.61
CA ASP A 165 7.59 1.54 -13.73
C ASP A 165 7.78 0.84 -12.35
N SER A 166 7.20 1.36 -11.26
CA SER A 166 7.29 0.73 -9.93
C SER A 166 6.57 -0.62 -9.86
N ARG A 167 7.25 -1.59 -9.21
CA ARG A 167 6.69 -2.89 -8.79
C ARG A 167 5.70 -2.78 -7.63
N VAL A 168 5.59 -1.60 -7.02
CA VAL A 168 4.68 -1.32 -5.91
C VAL A 168 3.79 -0.13 -6.26
N ARG A 169 2.47 -0.30 -6.23
CA ARG A 169 1.46 0.72 -6.57
C ARG A 169 0.15 0.44 -5.84
N ALA A 170 -0.62 1.49 -5.55
CA ALA A 170 -1.90 1.32 -4.88
C ALA A 170 -2.98 0.77 -5.84
N VAL A 171 -3.92 -0.02 -5.32
CA VAL A 171 -5.16 -0.37 -6.02
C VAL A 171 -6.19 0.76 -5.85
N CYS A 172 -7.05 0.95 -6.85
CA CYS A 172 -8.14 1.91 -6.72
C CYS A 172 -9.26 1.32 -5.86
N LEU A 173 -9.80 2.12 -4.93
CA LEU A 173 -11.05 1.80 -4.27
C LEU A 173 -12.23 2.22 -5.15
N PRO A 174 -13.31 1.42 -5.22
CA PRO A 174 -14.48 1.79 -6.00
C PRO A 174 -15.16 3.01 -5.38
N SER A 175 -15.48 4.02 -6.20
CA SER A 175 -16.18 5.22 -5.76
C SER A 175 -17.70 5.04 -5.64
N LYS A 176 -18.22 3.93 -6.20
CA LYS A 176 -19.64 3.56 -6.19
C LYS A 176 -19.77 2.07 -5.95
N ARG A 177 -20.95 1.64 -5.49
CA ARG A 177 -21.28 0.21 -5.40
C ARG A 177 -21.21 -0.40 -6.78
N LEU A 178 -20.32 -1.37 -6.96
CA LEU A 178 -20.23 -2.14 -8.21
C LEU A 178 -21.40 -3.11 -8.27
N THR A 179 -22.13 -3.10 -9.38
CA THR A 179 -23.11 -4.15 -9.70
C THR A 179 -22.38 -5.28 -10.41
N HIS A 180 -22.65 -6.52 -10.01
CA HIS A 180 -21.96 -7.72 -10.50
C HIS A 180 -22.48 -8.13 -11.89
N ASN A 181 -22.38 -7.24 -12.87
CA ASN A 181 -22.78 -7.53 -14.25
C ASN A 181 -21.53 -7.75 -15.10
N GLN A 182 -21.17 -9.03 -15.27
CA GLN A 182 -20.33 -9.57 -16.36
C GLN A 182 -18.93 -8.96 -16.55
N THR A 183 -18.30 -8.41 -15.50
CA THR A 183 -16.88 -8.03 -15.55
C THR A 183 -15.98 -9.17 -15.05
N GLU A 184 -14.91 -9.46 -15.80
CA GLU A 184 -13.87 -10.39 -15.36
C GLU A 184 -13.14 -9.81 -14.14
N ALA A 185 -12.99 -10.61 -13.09
CA ALA A 185 -12.24 -10.27 -11.88
C ALA A 185 -11.08 -11.25 -11.69
N TYR A 186 -10.04 -10.81 -11.00
CA TYR A 186 -8.83 -11.60 -10.75
C TYR A 186 -8.60 -11.77 -9.26
N ILE A 187 -8.15 -12.96 -8.87
CA ILE A 187 -7.71 -13.28 -7.51
C ILE A 187 -6.21 -13.60 -7.59
N SER A 188 -5.41 -12.90 -6.80
CA SER A 188 -3.98 -13.15 -6.64
C SER A 188 -3.66 -13.53 -5.20
N ARG A 189 -2.55 -14.23 -5.01
CA ARG A 189 -1.96 -14.51 -3.70
C ARG A 189 -0.45 -14.48 -3.80
N SER A 190 0.22 -14.17 -2.71
CA SER A 190 1.68 -14.30 -2.62
C SER A 190 2.03 -15.79 -2.52
N ALA A 191 2.72 -16.32 -3.54
CA ALA A 191 3.11 -17.73 -3.64
C ALA A 191 4.08 -18.08 -2.52
#